data_AF-A0A1J5DA81-F1
#
_entry.id   AF-A0A1J5DA81-F1
#
_cell.length_a   1.000
_cell.length_b   1.000
_cell.length_c   1.000
_cell.angle_alpha   90.00
_cell.angle_beta   90.00
_cell.angle_gamma   90.00
#
_symmetry.space_group_name_H-M   'P 1'
#
loop_
_entity.id
_entity.type
_entity.pdbx_description
1 polymer ?
#
loop_
_entity_poly.entity_id
_entity_poly.type
_entity_poly.pdbx_seq_one_letter_code
_entity_poly.pdbx_strand_id
1 'polypeptide(L)'
;MIEFLFAGVPLLLLMLAIVQLSLLWAGKSAVDTAAHLAARKFARVARGDFRKAREAAFLEAFQVCRNRPGGSLGSAAMTALDVTKDGERGADRADAGEALCVRLTHGVELIVPWIDRILFTLSPGKKLRLGGHYYLMLQSTRWVTVE
;
A
#
# COMPACT_ATOMS: atom_id res chain seq x y z
N MET A 1 -43.62 0.43 -11.56
CA MET A 1 -42.38 -0.14 -12.16
C MET A 1 -41.28 0.90 -12.34
N ILE A 2 -41.58 2.12 -12.82
CA ILE A 2 -40.59 3.20 -13.01
C ILE A 2 -39.92 3.63 -11.69
N GLU A 3 -40.66 3.73 -10.58
CA GLU A 3 -40.11 4.13 -9.27
C GLU A 3 -39.12 3.12 -8.68
N PHE A 4 -39.33 1.81 -8.91
CA PHE A 4 -38.37 0.77 -8.52
C PHE A 4 -37.06 0.86 -9.33
N LEU A 5 -37.13 1.29 -10.59
CA LEU A 5 -35.95 1.51 -11.42
C LEU A 5 -35.17 2.75 -10.92
N PHE A 6 -35.87 3.82 -10.57
CA PHE A 6 -35.27 5.06 -10.04
C PHE A 6 -34.68 4.90 -8.64
N ALA A 7 -35.25 4.04 -7.78
CA ALA A 7 -34.70 3.72 -6.47
C ALA A 7 -33.58 2.65 -6.51
N GLY A 8 -33.61 1.76 -7.50
CA GLY A 8 -32.59 0.71 -7.67
C GLY A 8 -31.22 1.25 -8.06
N VAL A 9 -31.17 2.29 -8.90
CA VAL A 9 -29.92 2.93 -9.34
C VAL A 9 -29.11 3.53 -8.17
N PRO A 10 -29.66 4.38 -7.29
CA PRO A 10 -28.91 4.93 -6.16
C PRO A 10 -28.52 3.85 -5.15
N LEU A 11 -29.35 2.82 -4.94
CA LEU A 11 -29.00 1.69 -4.07
C LEU A 11 -27.80 0.91 -4.61
N LEU A 12 -27.78 0.63 -5.92
CA LEU A 12 -26.67 -0.06 -6.58
C LEU A 12 -25.38 0.78 -6.53
N LEU A 13 -25.48 2.09 -6.73
CA LEU A 13 -24.34 3.00 -6.58
C LEU A 13 -23.79 3.01 -5.15
N LEU A 14 -24.67 3.03 -4.14
CA LEU A 14 -24.27 2.96 -2.74
C LEU A 14 -23.53 1.65 -2.44
N MET A 15 -24.05 0.52 -2.91
CA MET A 15 -23.42 -0.79 -2.73
C MET A 15 -22.03 -0.85 -3.38
N LEU A 16 -21.88 -0.35 -4.61
CA LEU A 16 -20.58 -0.29 -5.29
C LEU A 16 -19.61 0.63 -4.56
N ALA A 17 -20.08 1.76 -4.01
CA ALA A 17 -19.25 2.68 -3.22
C ALA A 17 -18.74 2.01 -1.94
N ILE A 18 -19.62 1.28 -1.24
CA ILE A 18 -19.25 0.52 -0.04
C ILE A 18 -18.19 -0.52 -0.39
N VAL A 19 -18.40 -1.32 -1.44
CA VAL A 19 -17.43 -2.33 -1.88
C VAL A 19 -16.07 -1.71 -2.20
N GLN A 20 -16.03 -0.60 -2.95
CA GLN A 20 -14.79 0.08 -3.30
C GLN A 20 -14.08 0.66 -2.06
N LEU A 21 -14.84 1.21 -1.11
CA LEU A 21 -14.29 1.73 0.14
C LEU A 21 -13.73 0.59 1.01
N SER A 22 -14.43 -0.55 1.09
CA SER A 22 -13.95 -1.74 1.79
C SER A 22 -12.65 -2.27 1.19
N LEU A 23 -12.52 -2.30 -0.14
CA LEU A 23 -11.29 -2.71 -0.82
C LEU A 23 -10.12 -1.75 -0.55
N LEU A 24 -10.39 -0.43 -0.51
CA LEU A 24 -9.39 0.57 -0.15
C LEU A 24 -8.95 0.44 1.30
N TRP A 25 -9.89 0.23 2.22
CA TRP A 25 -9.61 0.07 3.64
C TRP A 25 -8.84 -1.22 3.93
N ALA A 26 -9.23 -2.32 3.26
CA ALA A 26 -8.47 -3.57 3.26
C ALA A 26 -7.08 -3.38 2.67
N GLY A 27 -6.95 -2.60 1.59
CA GLY A 27 -5.66 -2.19 1.02
C GLY A 27 -4.77 -1.47 2.03
N LYS A 28 -5.32 -0.47 2.74
CA LYS A 28 -4.59 0.27 3.76
C LYS A 28 -4.14 -0.63 4.92
N SER A 29 -5.04 -1.44 5.45
CA SER A 29 -4.72 -2.39 6.52
C SER A 29 -3.63 -3.39 6.10
N ALA A 30 -3.68 -3.88 4.86
CA ALA A 30 -2.66 -4.76 4.32
C ALA A 30 -1.31 -4.06 4.19
N VAL A 31 -1.27 -2.81 3.71
CA VAL A 31 -0.03 -2.01 3.61
C VAL A 31 0.55 -1.72 4.99
N ASP A 32 -0.28 -1.39 5.98
CA ASP A 32 0.16 -1.14 7.35
C ASP A 32 0.75 -2.41 8.01
N THR A 33 0.15 -3.58 7.71
CA THR A 33 0.63 -4.89 8.15
C THR A 33 1.92 -5.30 7.43
N ALA A 34 1.97 -5.12 6.12
CA ALA A 34 3.15 -5.37 5.27
C ALA A 34 4.34 -4.52 5.73
N ALA A 35 4.12 -3.23 6.01
CA ALA A 35 5.16 -2.34 6.52
C ALA A 35 5.68 -2.79 7.89
N HIS A 36 4.79 -3.25 8.78
CA HIS A 36 5.19 -3.75 10.09
C HIS A 36 6.03 -5.04 10.00
N LEU A 37 5.59 -6.00 9.19
CA LEU A 37 6.32 -7.25 8.96
C LEU A 37 7.66 -7.01 8.28
N ALA A 38 7.69 -6.17 7.25
CA ALA A 38 8.91 -5.78 6.55
C ALA A 38 9.91 -5.11 7.48
N ALA A 39 9.45 -4.16 8.31
CA ALA A 39 10.32 -3.47 9.25
C ALA A 39 10.88 -4.42 10.31
N ARG A 40 10.07 -5.36 10.83
CA ARG A 40 10.53 -6.39 11.78
C ARG A 40 11.53 -7.35 11.15
N LYS A 41 11.31 -7.75 9.89
CA LYS A 41 12.21 -8.64 9.15
C LYS A 41 13.53 -7.93 8.84
N PHE A 42 13.46 -6.66 8.47
CA PHE A 42 14.61 -5.80 8.26
C PHE A 42 15.46 -5.68 9.54
N ALA A 43 14.86 -5.33 10.68
CA ALA A 43 15.57 -5.15 11.95
C ALA A 43 16.39 -6.38 12.37
N ARG A 44 15.89 -7.61 12.14
CA ARG A 44 16.59 -8.85 12.48
C ARG A 44 17.79 -9.17 11.59
N VAL A 45 17.77 -8.72 10.34
CA VAL A 45 18.75 -9.15 9.32
C VAL A 45 19.71 -8.01 8.96
N ALA A 46 19.34 -6.76 9.24
CA ALA A 46 20.06 -5.55 8.84
C ALA A 46 21.51 -5.52 9.34
N ARG A 47 21.79 -6.11 10.51
CA ARG A 47 23.14 -6.19 11.09
C ARG A 47 24.11 -7.07 10.30
N GLY A 48 23.61 -8.14 9.67
CA GLY A 48 24.45 -9.08 8.93
C GLY A 48 24.73 -8.58 7.51
N ASP A 49 23.67 -8.31 6.76
CA ASP A 49 23.75 -7.87 5.37
C ASP A 49 22.60 -6.90 5.07
N PHE A 50 22.87 -5.60 5.07
CA PHE A 50 21.86 -4.56 4.83
C PHE A 50 21.09 -4.77 3.52
N ARG A 51 21.80 -5.08 2.43
CA ARG A 51 21.19 -5.30 1.11
C ARG A 51 20.22 -6.49 1.12
N LYS A 52 20.64 -7.62 1.70
CA LYS A 52 19.79 -8.81 1.82
C LYS A 52 18.61 -8.56 2.76
N ALA A 53 18.80 -7.80 3.84
CA ALA A 53 17.72 -7.42 4.74
C ALA A 53 16.66 -6.58 4.02
N ARG A 54 17.09 -5.62 3.20
CA ARG A 54 16.19 -4.79 2.38
C ARG A 54 15.43 -5.63 1.36
N GLU A 55 16.11 -6.52 0.64
CA GLU A 55 15.47 -7.43 -0.32
C GLU A 55 14.47 -8.36 0.35
N ALA A 56 14.83 -8.96 1.49
CA ALA A 56 13.95 -9.85 2.24
C ALA A 56 12.73 -9.13 2.81
N ALA A 57 12.90 -7.90 3.30
CA ALA A 57 11.82 -7.06 3.79
C ALA A 57 10.89 -6.62 2.66
N PHE A 58 11.45 -6.27 1.49
CA PHE A 58 10.66 -5.94 0.31
C PHE A 58 9.84 -7.13 -0.16
N LEU A 59 10.45 -8.32 -0.23
CA LEU A 59 9.76 -9.54 -0.67
C LEU A 59 8.61 -9.92 0.27
N GLU A 60 8.82 -9.75 1.58
CA GLU A 60 7.77 -9.94 2.60
C GLU A 60 6.61 -8.97 2.38
N ALA A 61 6.91 -7.68 2.22
CA ALA A 61 5.88 -6.66 1.97
C ALA A 61 5.13 -6.93 0.67
N PHE A 62 5.85 -7.29 -0.40
CA PHE A 62 5.30 -7.60 -1.71
C PHE A 62 4.32 -8.77 -1.63
N GLN A 63 4.68 -9.86 -0.95
CA GLN A 63 3.80 -11.02 -0.81
C GLN A 63 2.54 -10.70 -0.03
N VAL A 64 2.65 -9.95 1.06
CA VAL A 64 1.48 -9.53 1.86
C VAL A 64 0.57 -8.61 1.05
N CYS A 65 1.12 -7.63 0.32
CA CYS A 65 0.35 -6.74 -0.54
C CYS A 65 -0.25 -7.45 -1.75
N ARG A 66 0.38 -8.52 -2.27
CA ARG A 66 -0.15 -9.34 -3.37
C ARG A 66 -1.29 -10.24 -2.92
N ASN A 67 -1.16 -10.89 -1.76
CA ASN A 67 -2.12 -11.88 -1.27
C ASN A 67 -3.35 -11.24 -0.60
N ARG A 68 -3.44 -9.91 -0.56
CA ARG A 68 -4.59 -9.21 0.00
C ARG A 68 -5.83 -9.32 -0.90
N PRO A 69 -7.04 -9.14 -0.35
CA PRO A 69 -8.26 -9.04 -1.14
C PRO A 69 -8.18 -7.89 -2.14
N GLY A 70 -8.43 -8.18 -3.43
CA GLY A 70 -8.28 -7.21 -4.52
C GLY A 70 -6.81 -6.87 -4.86
N GLY A 71 -5.85 -7.64 -4.36
CA GLY A 71 -4.46 -7.59 -4.78
C GLY A 71 -4.29 -8.23 -6.16
N SER A 72 -3.65 -7.52 -7.07
CA SER A 72 -3.26 -8.02 -8.40
C SER A 72 -1.75 -7.91 -8.58
N LEU A 73 -1.19 -8.65 -9.53
CA LEU A 73 0.22 -8.49 -9.91
C LEU A 73 0.55 -7.05 -10.33
N GLY A 74 -0.39 -6.36 -10.99
CA GLY A 74 -0.23 -4.96 -11.39
C GLY A 74 -0.17 -3.99 -10.19
N SER A 75 -1.03 -4.20 -9.19
CA SER A 75 -1.01 -3.43 -7.93
C SER A 75 0.25 -3.73 -7.11
N ALA A 76 0.65 -5.00 -7.03
CA ALA A 76 1.86 -5.42 -6.33
C ALA A 76 3.15 -4.91 -6.99
N ALA A 77 3.21 -4.81 -8.32
CA ALA A 77 4.36 -4.23 -9.02
C ALA A 77 4.61 -2.75 -8.65
N MET A 78 3.62 -2.06 -8.10
CA MET A 78 3.75 -0.69 -7.60
C MET A 78 4.16 -0.61 -6.12
N THR A 79 4.51 -1.73 -5.48
CA THR A 79 5.14 -1.67 -4.16
C THR A 79 6.56 -1.14 -4.28
N ALA A 80 6.89 -0.16 -3.45
CA ALA A 80 8.25 0.33 -3.27
C ALA A 80 8.56 0.35 -1.77
N LEU A 81 9.71 -0.22 -1.41
CA LEU A 81 10.25 -0.14 -0.05
C LEU A 81 11.46 0.77 -0.05
N ASP A 82 11.34 1.85 0.70
CA ASP A 82 12.42 2.78 0.97
C ASP A 82 12.86 2.64 2.43
N VAL A 83 14.17 2.64 2.64
CA VAL A 83 14.77 2.57 3.97
C VAL A 83 15.66 3.78 4.11
N THR A 84 15.30 4.64 5.04
CA THR A 84 15.96 5.94 5.21
C THR A 84 16.48 6.09 6.63
N LYS A 85 17.65 6.71 6.75
CA LYS A 85 18.14 7.26 8.00
C LYS A 85 17.43 8.60 8.20
N ASP A 86 16.77 8.77 9.34
CA ASP A 86 16.03 9.98 9.71
C ASP A 86 14.84 10.36 8.79
N GLY A 87 14.37 9.47 7.91
CA GLY A 87 13.18 9.70 7.09
C GLY A 87 13.39 10.45 5.78
N GLU A 88 14.60 10.95 5.51
CA GLU A 88 14.92 11.74 4.30
C GLU A 88 16.09 11.22 3.48
N ARG A 89 17.12 10.63 4.10
CA ARG A 89 18.30 10.12 3.37
C ARG A 89 18.24 8.61 3.25
N GLY A 90 18.38 8.09 2.02
CA GLY A 90 18.54 6.66 1.79
C GLY A 90 19.68 6.10 2.64
N ALA A 91 19.41 5.01 3.36
CA ALA A 91 20.42 4.31 4.14
C ALA A 91 21.06 3.21 3.26
N ASP A 92 22.40 3.16 3.25
CA ASP A 92 23.16 2.11 2.56
C ASP A 92 23.79 1.10 3.54
N ARG A 93 23.77 1.42 4.84
CA ARG A 93 24.26 0.59 5.95
C ARG A 93 23.37 0.79 7.18
N ALA A 94 23.40 -0.21 8.06
CA ALA A 94 22.69 -0.21 9.34
C ALA A 94 23.68 -0.59 10.42
N ASP A 95 23.95 0.33 11.35
CA ASP A 95 24.74 0.04 12.55
C ASP A 95 23.83 -0.31 13.73
N ALA A 96 24.35 -1.10 14.68
CA ALA A 96 23.57 -1.52 15.85
C ALA A 96 23.16 -0.30 16.69
N GLY A 97 21.89 -0.27 17.11
CA GLY A 97 21.31 0.85 17.87
C GLY A 97 20.84 2.01 17.00
N GLU A 98 21.03 1.99 15.67
CA GLU A 98 20.48 3.02 14.80
C GLU A 98 18.97 2.83 14.58
N ALA A 99 18.24 3.95 14.63
CA ALA A 99 16.84 4.02 14.26
C ALA A 99 16.72 4.27 12.75
N LEU A 100 16.12 3.32 12.03
CA LEU A 100 15.87 3.41 10.60
C LEU A 100 14.38 3.52 10.32
N CYS A 101 14.04 4.36 9.35
CA CYS A 101 12.68 4.55 8.87
C CYS A 101 12.43 3.68 7.64
N VAL A 102 11.57 2.68 7.80
CA VAL A 102 11.11 1.81 6.72
C VAL A 102 9.78 2.36 6.21
N ARG A 103 9.81 2.86 4.97
CA ARG A 103 8.67 3.45 4.27
C ARG A 103 8.23 2.50 3.16
N LEU A 104 7.04 1.94 3.30
CA LEU A 104 6.39 1.14 2.28
C LEU A 104 5.39 2.01 1.53
N THR A 105 5.51 2.07 0.20
CA THR A 105 4.52 2.68 -0.69
C THR A 105 3.92 1.59 -1.56
N HIS A 106 2.60 1.56 -1.73
CA HIS A 106 1.91 0.56 -2.55
C HIS A 106 0.73 1.20 -3.29
N GLY A 107 0.61 0.90 -4.58
CA GLY A 107 -0.51 1.34 -5.40
C GLY A 107 -1.70 0.40 -5.28
N VAL A 108 -2.84 0.89 -4.79
CA VAL A 108 -4.11 0.16 -4.78
C VAL A 108 -4.95 0.58 -5.99
N GLU A 109 -5.34 -0.40 -6.80
CA GLU A 109 -6.17 -0.17 -7.99
C GLU A 109 -7.62 0.14 -7.61
N LEU A 110 -8.21 1.13 -8.29
CA LEU A 110 -9.63 1.43 -8.25
C LEU A 110 -10.32 0.66 -9.38
N ILE A 111 -11.29 -0.19 -9.02
CA ILE A 111 -11.89 -1.16 -9.95
C ILE A 111 -13.21 -0.64 -10.55
N VAL A 112 -13.88 0.31 -9.87
CA VAL A 112 -15.22 0.78 -10.26
C VAL A 112 -15.14 2.04 -11.14
N PRO A 113 -15.50 2.02 -12.45
CA PRO A 113 -15.18 3.06 -13.45
C PRO A 113 -15.84 4.45 -13.33
N TRP A 114 -16.80 4.63 -12.43
CA TRP A 114 -17.38 5.95 -12.12
C TRP A 114 -17.00 6.44 -10.73
N ILE A 115 -16.90 5.50 -9.78
CA ILE A 115 -16.52 5.78 -8.40
C ILE A 115 -15.01 6.04 -8.31
N ASP A 116 -14.22 5.38 -9.16
CA ASP A 116 -12.80 5.63 -9.33
C ASP A 116 -12.51 7.11 -9.60
N ARG A 117 -13.22 7.77 -10.52
CA ARG A 117 -13.02 9.18 -10.86
C ARG A 117 -13.36 10.08 -9.69
N ILE A 118 -14.46 9.81 -9.00
CA ILE A 118 -14.89 10.60 -7.84
C ILE A 118 -13.89 10.43 -6.70
N LEU A 119 -13.57 9.20 -6.31
CA LEU A 119 -12.62 8.90 -5.24
C LEU A 119 -11.20 9.37 -5.60
N PHE A 120 -10.76 9.16 -6.84
CA PHE A 120 -9.49 9.66 -7.32
C PHE A 120 -9.43 11.18 -7.30
N THR A 121 -10.54 11.89 -7.51
CA THR A 121 -10.54 13.36 -7.39
C THR A 121 -10.51 13.77 -5.92
N LEU A 122 -11.33 13.14 -5.09
CA LEU A 122 -11.52 13.50 -3.67
C LEU A 122 -10.38 13.06 -2.75
N SER A 123 -9.65 11.98 -3.05
CA SER A 123 -8.72 11.41 -2.08
C SER A 123 -7.52 12.36 -1.86
N PRO A 124 -7.23 12.81 -0.64
CA PRO A 124 -6.01 13.54 -0.35
C PRO A 124 -4.85 12.55 -0.32
N GLY A 125 -4.02 12.52 -1.36
CA GLY A 125 -2.90 11.57 -1.45
C GLY A 125 -2.24 11.53 -2.81
N LYS A 126 -1.13 10.80 -2.89
CA LYS A 126 -0.41 10.58 -4.15
C LYS A 126 -1.23 9.63 -5.03
N LYS A 127 -1.45 10.03 -6.27
CA LYS A 127 -2.33 9.40 -7.23
C LYS A 127 -1.55 9.06 -8.48
N LEU A 128 -1.84 7.92 -9.09
CA LEU A 128 -1.19 7.53 -10.33
C LEU A 128 -2.20 6.96 -11.30
N ARG A 129 -2.10 7.36 -12.57
CA ARG A 129 -2.89 6.79 -13.66
C ARG A 129 -1.94 6.12 -14.63
N LEU A 130 -2.11 4.81 -14.84
CA LEU A 130 -1.26 4.00 -15.73
C LEU A 130 -2.15 3.08 -16.56
N GLY A 131 -1.93 3.07 -17.88
CA GLY A 131 -2.63 2.14 -18.78
C GLY A 131 -4.16 2.24 -18.78
N GLY A 132 -4.74 3.38 -18.38
CA GLY A 132 -6.19 3.55 -18.24
C GLY A 132 -6.76 3.17 -16.87
N HIS A 133 -5.95 2.59 -15.98
CA HIS A 133 -6.32 2.25 -14.61
C HIS A 133 -5.95 3.37 -13.64
N TYR A 134 -6.76 3.53 -12.58
CA TYR A 134 -6.56 4.52 -11.53
C TYR A 134 -6.00 3.85 -10.28
N TYR A 135 -4.90 4.38 -9.76
CA TYR A 135 -4.23 3.87 -8.57
C TYR A 135 -4.14 4.96 -7.50
N LEU A 136 -4.47 4.57 -6.26
CA LEU A 136 -4.18 5.36 -5.06
C LEU A 136 -2.93 4.81 -4.40
N MET A 137 -1.93 5.67 -4.23
CA MET A 137 -0.68 5.29 -3.57
C MET A 137 -0.89 5.43 -2.06
N LEU A 138 -0.91 4.28 -1.39
CA LEU A 138 -0.93 4.19 0.05
C LEU A 138 0.51 4.11 0.56
N GLN A 139 0.79 4.87 1.61
CA GLN A 139 2.09 4.87 2.26
C GLN A 139 1.93 4.50 3.73
N SER A 140 2.86 3.70 4.22
CA SER A 140 3.00 3.39 5.64
C SER A 140 4.47 3.50 6.03
N THR A 141 4.72 4.18 7.14
CA THR A 141 6.06 4.43 7.68
C THR A 141 6.20 3.77 9.04
N ARG A 142 7.27 3.01 9.24
CA ARG A 142 7.60 2.36 10.51
C ARG A 142 9.04 2.63 10.88
N TRP A 143 9.26 3.00 12.13
CA TRP A 143 10.58 3.16 12.71
C TRP A 143 11.00 1.85 13.36
N VAL A 144 12.23 1.42 13.09
CA VAL A 144 12.82 0.23 13.69
C VAL A 144 14.25 0.49 14.11
N THR A 145 14.61 -0.07 15.26
CA THR A 145 15.98 -0.08 15.77
C THR A 145 16.66 -1.37 15.36
N VAL A 146 17.91 -1.27 14.91
CA VAL A 146 18.72 -2.44 14.54
C VAL A 146 19.31 -3.07 15.80
N GLU A 147 19.06 -4.36 16.01
CA GLU A 147 19.60 -5.17 17.12
C GLU A 147 21.01 -5.72 16.81
#